data_AF-A0A167AGE1-F1
#
_entry.id   AF-A0A167AGE1-F1
#
_cell.length_a   1.000
_cell.length_b   1.000
_cell.length_c   1.000
_cell.angle_alpha   90.00
_cell.angle_beta   90.00
_cell.angle_gamma   90.00
#
_symmetry.space_group_name_H-M   'P 1'
#
loop_
_entity.id
_entity.type
_entity.pdbx_description
1 polymer ?
#
loop_
_entity_poly.entity_id
_entity_poly.type
_entity_poly.pdbx_seq_one_letter_code
_entity_poly.pdbx_strand_id
1 'polypeptide(L)'
;MTRNTDVPASLAGYFYQLLVATRELLRLNADQNSNPTDGVGVERGSDIRVFQQAGLCIETKFYKNKQFTKQHQTIRHTIYNFYHHYKNTDVASRNNQYIYLTNVPISQVDSDFFRNWPLAGQQLDETYKRFILDCIVEESITSEEPYKTNYAQHKAALGTNLKESLYKEQLFKAIRQDQILYNQYCEVIADNYLEHFIQSLRFQFATQHVSKLETIHTIKAEARSLLQASTIGNTLSEDECDKVIFHIIDCLFDTVIRGNSSYVKVSDLRTIITDHQTYQRKYLVSAKLQEAINAVEEENRILTDFVKNDYTGSKADEIVFTFHELTEKLFSTMENEQRDFDELLQTFSIRNYGHSVSQITALLRPMSILAVFLHRDPALIQVSDKPGIINFRLSEDEPYILKDASIFMNNRQIITEFVKQTLDHAKDLDFGLQVVFGTHLQPCKESREAIRNMVMNIAEVARNDEYHELYGNLLYKCTRCLNPQENDSCMYGDVCKFIDGVCT
;
A
#
# COMPACT_ATOMS: atom_id res chain seq x y z
N MET A 1 -9.52 -30.04 -4.23
CA MET A 1 -8.13 -30.37 -4.60
C MET A 1 -7.23 -29.39 -3.88
N THR A 2 -6.64 -29.82 -2.78
CA THR A 2 -5.64 -29.06 -2.01
C THR A 2 -4.34 -29.01 -2.82
N ARG A 3 -4.00 -27.85 -3.36
CA ARG A 3 -2.67 -27.63 -3.95
C ARG A 3 -1.67 -27.68 -2.80
N ASN A 4 -0.83 -28.72 -2.81
CA ASN A 4 0.28 -28.86 -1.88
C ASN A 4 1.36 -27.85 -2.32
N THR A 5 1.40 -26.68 -1.68
CA THR A 5 2.51 -25.74 -1.83
C THR A 5 3.69 -26.30 -1.03
N ASP A 6 4.63 -26.97 -1.70
CA ASP A 6 5.80 -27.65 -1.09
C ASP A 6 6.87 -26.69 -0.54
N VAL A 7 6.49 -25.57 0.09
CA VAL A 7 7.42 -24.72 0.83
C VAL A 7 6.73 -24.19 2.09
N PRO A 8 7.25 -24.45 3.31
CA PRO A 8 6.88 -23.64 4.47
C PRO A 8 7.50 -22.25 4.30
N ALA A 9 6.88 -21.44 3.43
CA ALA A 9 7.39 -20.12 3.08
C ALA A 9 7.06 -19.14 4.21
N SER A 10 8.08 -18.52 4.79
CA SER A 10 7.87 -17.31 5.57
C SER A 10 7.26 -16.23 4.67
N LEU A 11 6.28 -15.45 5.17
CA LEU A 11 5.67 -14.33 4.44
C LEU A 11 6.69 -13.42 3.73
N ALA A 12 7.85 -13.20 4.36
CA ALA A 12 8.95 -12.42 3.81
C ALA A 12 9.63 -13.05 2.58
N GLY A 13 9.71 -14.38 2.50
CA GLY A 13 10.24 -15.10 1.34
C GLY A 13 9.31 -15.04 0.14
N TYR A 14 8.00 -15.11 0.39
CA TYR A 14 6.99 -14.96 -0.64
C TYR A 14 6.90 -13.53 -1.17
N PHE A 15 6.96 -12.52 -0.30
CA PHE A 15 7.08 -11.13 -0.72
C PHE A 15 8.33 -10.88 -1.59
N TYR A 16 9.45 -11.53 -1.26
CA TYR A 16 10.67 -11.48 -2.07
C TYR A 16 10.47 -12.09 -3.46
N GLN A 17 9.76 -13.22 -3.57
CA GLN A 17 9.37 -13.82 -4.86
C GLN A 17 8.55 -12.84 -5.72
N LEU A 18 7.53 -12.20 -5.14
CA LEU A 18 6.70 -11.22 -5.85
C LEU A 18 7.52 -10.01 -6.33
N LEU A 19 8.46 -9.53 -5.53
CA LEU A 19 9.36 -8.44 -5.93
C LEU A 19 10.28 -8.81 -7.08
N VAL A 20 10.86 -10.03 -7.06
CA VAL A 20 11.68 -10.51 -8.18
C VAL A 20 10.82 -10.65 -9.44
N ALA A 21 9.61 -11.20 -9.32
CA ALA A 21 8.69 -11.32 -10.45
C ALA A 21 8.32 -9.95 -11.05
N THR A 22 8.08 -8.96 -10.19
CA THR A 22 7.85 -7.56 -10.58
C THR A 22 9.04 -6.99 -11.36
N ARG A 23 10.27 -7.20 -10.86
CA ARG A 23 11.50 -6.77 -11.55
C ARG A 23 11.61 -7.40 -12.93
N GLU A 24 11.37 -8.70 -13.06
CA GLU A 24 11.45 -9.38 -14.36
C GLU A 24 10.36 -8.89 -15.33
N LEU A 25 9.14 -8.62 -14.86
CA LEU A 25 8.09 -8.06 -15.72
C LEU A 25 8.46 -6.66 -16.24
N LEU A 26 9.08 -5.84 -15.39
CA LEU A 26 9.61 -4.53 -15.79
C LEU A 26 10.79 -4.64 -16.75
N ARG A 27 11.66 -5.65 -16.59
CA ARG A 27 12.74 -5.94 -17.56
C ARG A 27 12.18 -6.31 -18.93
N LEU A 28 11.15 -7.18 -18.99
CA LEU A 28 10.48 -7.49 -20.25
C LEU A 28 9.96 -6.21 -20.91
N ASN A 29 9.25 -5.36 -20.15
CA ASN A 29 8.72 -4.11 -20.71
C ASN A 29 9.80 -3.13 -21.20
N ALA A 30 10.97 -3.13 -20.56
CA ALA A 30 12.12 -2.33 -20.97
C ALA A 30 12.87 -2.90 -22.19
N ASP A 31 12.70 -4.20 -22.49
CA ASP A 31 13.30 -4.83 -23.67
C ASP A 31 12.51 -4.44 -24.94
N GLN A 32 13.22 -3.87 -25.91
CA GLN A 32 12.66 -3.44 -27.19
C GLN A 32 12.15 -4.60 -28.06
N ASN A 33 12.62 -5.83 -27.80
CA ASN A 33 12.20 -7.03 -28.51
C ASN A 33 11.04 -7.77 -27.83
N SER A 34 10.54 -7.27 -26.70
CA SER A 34 9.45 -7.91 -25.97
C SER A 34 8.12 -7.83 -26.73
N ASN A 35 7.40 -8.94 -26.75
CA ASN A 35 6.03 -8.98 -27.27
C ASN A 35 5.04 -8.55 -26.17
N PRO A 36 3.92 -7.90 -26.53
CA PRO A 36 2.88 -7.55 -25.55
C PRO A 36 2.28 -8.75 -24.80
N THR A 37 2.40 -9.95 -25.38
CA THR A 37 1.95 -11.22 -24.80
C THR A 37 2.95 -11.86 -23.85
N ASP A 38 4.19 -11.39 -23.83
CA ASP A 38 5.19 -11.85 -22.88
C ASP A 38 4.74 -11.47 -21.46
N GLY A 39 5.18 -12.23 -20.46
CA GLY A 39 4.67 -12.02 -19.11
C GLY A 39 5.39 -12.82 -18.04
N VAL A 40 4.96 -12.61 -16.80
CA VAL A 40 5.56 -13.24 -15.62
C VAL A 40 4.48 -13.87 -14.76
N GLY A 41 4.70 -15.11 -14.35
CA GLY A 41 3.86 -15.84 -13.41
C GLY A 41 4.65 -16.30 -12.19
N VAL A 42 3.96 -16.47 -11.07
CA VAL A 42 4.51 -16.92 -9.79
C VAL A 42 3.94 -18.31 -9.48
N GLU A 43 4.76 -19.19 -8.89
CA GLU A 43 4.43 -20.60 -8.59
C GLU A 43 4.04 -21.45 -9.83
N ARG A 44 4.79 -21.32 -10.94
CA ARG A 44 4.49 -22.00 -12.22
C ARG A 44 5.59 -22.98 -12.62
N GLY A 45 5.73 -24.08 -11.88
CA GLY A 45 6.75 -25.13 -12.09
C GLY A 45 8.13 -24.77 -11.51
N SER A 46 8.37 -23.48 -11.26
CA SER A 46 9.41 -22.89 -10.41
C SER A 46 8.77 -21.74 -9.61
N ASP A 47 9.50 -21.14 -8.66
CA ASP A 47 9.00 -20.00 -7.89
C ASP A 47 8.49 -18.85 -8.79
N ILE A 48 9.19 -18.56 -9.89
CA ILE A 48 8.81 -17.53 -10.88
C ILE A 48 9.08 -18.07 -12.28
N ARG A 49 8.17 -17.84 -13.22
CA ARG A 49 8.33 -18.19 -14.64
C ARG A 49 8.09 -16.98 -15.52
N VAL A 50 9.03 -16.73 -16.42
CA VAL A 50 9.01 -15.68 -17.42
C VAL A 50 8.65 -16.32 -18.76
N PHE A 51 7.53 -15.88 -19.33
CA PHE A 51 6.98 -16.35 -20.59
C PHE A 51 7.44 -15.41 -21.70
N GLN A 52 8.39 -15.89 -22.50
CA GLN A 52 8.93 -15.24 -23.71
C GLN A 52 9.38 -16.35 -24.68
N GLN A 53 9.86 -16.00 -25.88
CA GLN A 53 10.25 -16.97 -26.92
C GLN A 53 11.26 -18.04 -26.44
N ALA A 54 12.20 -17.66 -25.56
CA ALA A 54 13.00 -18.59 -24.75
C ALA A 54 12.59 -18.48 -23.29
N GLY A 55 11.83 -19.45 -22.78
CA GLY A 55 11.29 -19.40 -21.43
C GLY A 55 12.40 -19.27 -20.37
N LEU A 56 12.10 -18.58 -19.28
CA LEU A 56 13.03 -18.43 -18.16
C LEU A 56 12.34 -18.87 -16.87
N CYS A 57 12.96 -19.82 -16.17
CA CYS A 57 12.48 -20.36 -14.90
C CYS A 57 13.42 -19.90 -13.78
N ILE A 58 12.89 -19.20 -12.78
CA ILE A 58 13.66 -18.67 -11.67
C ILE A 58 13.16 -19.32 -10.38
N GLU A 59 14.10 -19.88 -9.62
CA GLU A 59 13.88 -20.32 -8.25
C GLU A 59 14.56 -19.30 -7.33
N THR A 60 13.81 -18.74 -6.38
CA THR A 60 14.31 -17.68 -5.51
C THR A 60 14.35 -18.12 -4.07
N LYS A 61 15.49 -17.91 -3.42
CA LYS A 61 15.73 -18.39 -2.07
C LYS A 61 16.14 -17.26 -1.14
N PHE A 62 15.32 -17.01 -0.12
CA PHE A 62 15.49 -15.87 0.79
C PHE A 62 15.82 -16.30 2.22
N TYR A 63 17.10 -16.36 2.54
CA TYR A 63 17.62 -16.92 3.80
C TYR A 63 18.30 -15.87 4.68
N LYS A 64 18.46 -16.21 5.97
CA LYS A 64 19.25 -15.43 6.94
C LYS A 64 20.70 -15.91 7.01
N ASN A 65 21.05 -16.98 6.30
CA ASN A 65 22.37 -17.58 6.32
C ASN A 65 23.41 -16.56 5.84
N LYS A 66 24.58 -16.57 6.47
CA LYS A 66 25.66 -15.65 6.09
C LYS A 66 26.32 -16.01 4.77
N GLN A 67 26.36 -17.30 4.46
CA GLN A 67 27.05 -17.84 3.30
C GLN A 67 26.53 -19.25 2.99
N PHE A 68 26.58 -19.62 1.71
CA PHE A 68 26.39 -21.00 1.26
C PHE A 68 27.70 -21.61 0.80
N THR A 69 27.81 -22.93 0.89
CA THR A 69 28.82 -23.72 0.19
C THR A 69 28.19 -24.36 -1.04
N LYS A 70 29.00 -24.91 -1.95
CA LYS A 70 28.46 -25.62 -3.13
C LYS A 70 27.54 -26.79 -2.77
N GLN A 71 27.72 -27.39 -1.60
CA GLN A 71 26.94 -28.52 -1.09
C GLN A 71 25.72 -28.11 -0.25
N HIS A 72 25.36 -26.82 -0.25
CA HIS A 72 24.23 -26.37 0.53
C HIS A 72 22.92 -26.98 -0.01
N GLN A 73 22.10 -27.53 0.89
CA GLN A 73 20.86 -28.27 0.54
C GLN A 73 19.95 -27.51 -0.42
N THR A 74 19.80 -26.20 -0.26
CA THR A 74 18.92 -25.39 -1.11
C THR A 74 19.38 -25.33 -2.58
N ILE A 75 20.69 -25.32 -2.82
CA ILE A 75 21.26 -25.32 -4.19
C ILE A 75 20.97 -26.67 -4.82
N ARG A 76 21.26 -27.75 -4.09
CA ARG A 76 20.99 -29.12 -4.53
C ARG A 76 19.51 -29.35 -4.85
N HIS A 77 18.62 -29.00 -3.92
CA HIS A 77 17.18 -29.17 -4.11
C HIS A 77 16.65 -28.36 -5.29
N THR A 78 17.17 -27.14 -5.51
CA THR A 78 16.81 -26.35 -6.69
C THR A 78 17.26 -27.02 -8.00
N ILE A 79 18.51 -27.50 -8.05
CA ILE A 79 19.05 -28.21 -9.23
C ILE A 79 18.17 -29.42 -9.55
N TYR A 80 17.76 -30.16 -8.52
CA TYR A 80 16.86 -31.29 -8.66
C TYR A 80 15.49 -30.90 -9.22
N ASN A 81 14.85 -29.86 -8.67
CA ASN A 81 13.57 -29.36 -9.18
C ASN A 81 13.67 -28.92 -10.65
N PHE A 82 14.71 -28.16 -11.00
CA PHE A 82 14.99 -27.76 -12.37
C PHE A 82 15.24 -28.95 -13.30
N TYR A 83 15.96 -29.96 -12.83
CA TYR A 83 16.22 -31.18 -13.60
C TYR A 83 14.94 -31.92 -13.91
N HIS A 84 14.05 -32.12 -12.93
CA HIS A 84 12.77 -32.80 -13.16
C HIS A 84 11.86 -32.00 -14.10
N HIS A 85 11.81 -30.67 -13.95
CA HIS A 85 11.08 -29.81 -14.89
C HIS A 85 11.65 -29.93 -16.31
N TYR A 86 12.97 -29.84 -16.47
CA TYR A 86 13.64 -29.95 -17.77
C TYR A 86 13.44 -31.31 -18.44
N LYS A 87 13.60 -32.40 -17.67
CA LYS A 87 13.39 -33.77 -18.14
C LYS A 87 11.99 -33.96 -18.72
N ASN A 88 10.98 -33.42 -18.02
CA ASN A 88 9.57 -33.54 -18.38
C ASN A 88 9.11 -32.52 -19.45
N THR A 89 9.99 -31.62 -19.89
CA THR A 89 9.70 -30.66 -20.96
C THR A 89 9.97 -31.30 -22.32
N ASP A 90 9.05 -31.12 -23.28
CA ASP A 90 9.19 -31.58 -24.67
C ASP A 90 10.51 -31.12 -25.28
N VAL A 91 11.16 -31.99 -26.06
CA VAL A 91 12.51 -31.75 -26.61
C VAL A 91 12.57 -30.47 -27.46
N ALA A 92 11.50 -30.15 -28.20
CA ALA A 92 11.39 -28.92 -29.00
C ALA A 92 11.29 -27.64 -28.15
N SER A 93 10.98 -27.75 -26.85
CA SER A 93 10.77 -26.65 -25.92
C SER A 93 11.83 -26.57 -24.82
N ARG A 94 12.92 -27.35 -24.92
CA ARG A 94 14.02 -27.40 -23.94
C ARG A 94 14.95 -26.17 -23.95
N ASN A 95 14.59 -25.09 -24.65
CA ASN A 95 15.36 -23.84 -24.70
C ASN A 95 15.21 -22.97 -23.44
N ASN A 96 14.67 -23.51 -22.34
CA ASN A 96 14.47 -22.76 -21.12
C ASN A 96 15.81 -22.51 -20.41
N GLN A 97 15.98 -21.29 -19.92
CA GLN A 97 17.05 -20.96 -18.97
C GLN A 97 16.55 -21.17 -17.54
N TYR A 98 17.40 -21.72 -16.66
CA TYR A 98 17.07 -21.99 -15.27
C TYR A 98 17.98 -21.20 -14.35
N ILE A 99 17.41 -20.31 -13.54
CA ILE A 99 18.18 -19.39 -12.69
C ILE A 99 17.88 -19.67 -11.22
N TYR A 100 18.92 -20.02 -10.47
CA TYR A 100 18.88 -20.01 -9.02
C TYR A 100 19.29 -18.61 -8.52
N LEU A 101 18.39 -17.91 -7.82
CA LEU A 101 18.62 -16.57 -7.29
C LEU A 101 18.52 -16.56 -5.77
N THR A 102 19.49 -15.99 -5.08
CA THR A 102 19.47 -15.90 -3.61
C THR A 102 20.15 -14.65 -3.07
N ASN A 103 19.71 -14.20 -1.88
CA ASN A 103 20.33 -13.10 -1.14
C ASN A 103 21.59 -13.50 -0.37
N VAL A 104 22.00 -14.76 -0.42
CA VAL A 104 23.14 -15.29 0.34
C VAL A 104 24.36 -15.44 -0.56
N PRO A 105 25.54 -14.95 -0.17
CA PRO A 105 26.76 -15.14 -0.94
C PRO A 105 27.25 -16.58 -0.91
N ILE A 106 28.03 -16.98 -1.91
CA ILE A 106 28.74 -18.27 -1.91
C ILE A 106 30.07 -18.16 -1.15
N SER A 107 30.56 -19.29 -0.62
CA SER A 107 31.87 -19.43 0.00
C SER A 107 32.97 -18.99 -0.96
N GLN A 108 34.01 -18.31 -0.47
CA GLN A 108 35.14 -17.92 -1.33
C GLN A 108 35.79 -19.14 -1.98
N VAL A 109 35.88 -20.25 -1.25
CA VAL A 109 36.44 -21.53 -1.71
C VAL A 109 35.64 -22.12 -2.87
N ASP A 110 34.32 -21.93 -2.90
CA ASP A 110 33.45 -22.42 -3.97
C ASP A 110 33.12 -21.35 -5.02
N SER A 111 33.56 -20.11 -4.84
CA SER A 111 33.15 -18.98 -5.68
C SER A 111 33.58 -19.13 -7.13
N ASP A 112 34.80 -19.64 -7.36
CA ASP A 112 35.34 -19.86 -8.71
C ASP A 112 34.61 -20.98 -9.44
N PHE A 113 34.10 -21.99 -8.72
CA PHE A 113 33.32 -23.07 -9.32
C PHE A 113 32.04 -22.54 -9.98
N PHE A 114 31.29 -21.66 -9.32
CA PHE A 114 30.07 -21.08 -9.90
C PHE A 114 30.36 -19.93 -10.87
N ARG A 115 31.46 -19.18 -10.68
CA ARG A 115 31.86 -18.10 -11.60
C ARG A 115 32.25 -18.66 -12.98
N ASN A 116 32.91 -19.81 -12.99
CA ASN A 116 33.36 -20.49 -14.21
C ASN A 116 32.34 -21.51 -14.73
N TRP A 117 31.06 -21.36 -14.35
CA TRP A 117 30.01 -22.27 -14.78
C TRP A 117 29.91 -22.30 -16.33
N PRO A 118 29.85 -23.49 -16.95
CA PRO A 118 29.88 -23.65 -18.41
C PRO A 118 28.69 -22.95 -19.09
N LEU A 119 29.00 -22.18 -20.13
CA LEU A 119 28.00 -21.56 -21.01
C LEU A 119 27.70 -22.44 -22.22
N ALA A 120 26.59 -22.14 -22.91
CA ALA A 120 26.20 -22.85 -24.12
C ALA A 120 27.34 -22.86 -25.16
N GLY A 121 27.65 -24.05 -25.69
CA GLY A 121 28.72 -24.23 -26.68
C GLY A 121 30.14 -24.33 -26.11
N GLN A 122 30.33 -24.22 -24.78
CA GLN A 122 31.63 -24.46 -24.15
C GLN A 122 31.83 -25.95 -23.84
N GLN A 123 33.07 -26.43 -23.92
CA GLN A 123 33.41 -27.80 -23.52
C GLN A 123 33.17 -27.98 -22.02
N LEU A 124 32.39 -29.01 -21.67
CA LEU A 124 32.04 -29.30 -20.30
C LEU A 124 33.15 -30.08 -19.58
N ASP A 125 33.60 -29.58 -18.42
CA ASP A 125 34.43 -30.36 -17.50
C ASP A 125 33.56 -31.39 -16.74
N GLU A 126 34.06 -32.61 -16.61
CA GLU A 126 33.45 -33.71 -15.86
C GLU A 126 33.13 -33.35 -14.41
N THR A 127 33.83 -32.37 -13.82
CA THR A 127 33.54 -31.87 -12.47
C THR A 127 32.11 -31.33 -12.33
N TYR A 128 31.59 -30.59 -13.32
CA TYR A 128 30.23 -30.05 -13.32
C TYR A 128 29.18 -31.15 -13.51
N LYS A 129 29.45 -32.09 -14.42
CA LYS A 129 28.58 -33.25 -14.67
C LYS A 129 28.41 -34.09 -13.41
N ARG A 130 29.52 -34.40 -12.73
CA ARG A 130 29.51 -35.12 -11.45
C ARG A 130 28.73 -34.37 -10.37
N PHE A 131 28.96 -33.07 -10.23
CA PHE A 131 28.25 -32.26 -9.24
C PHE A 131 26.73 -32.31 -9.43
N ILE A 132 26.25 -32.22 -10.68
CA ILE A 132 24.83 -32.26 -11.00
C ILE A 132 24.24 -33.65 -10.75
N LEU A 133 24.93 -34.71 -11.18
CA LEU A 133 24.52 -36.08 -10.91
C LEU A 133 24.48 -36.38 -9.40
N ASP A 134 25.47 -35.90 -8.64
CA ASP A 134 25.50 -36.04 -7.19
C ASP A 134 24.29 -35.34 -6.54
N CYS A 135 23.94 -34.14 -7.02
CA CYS A 135 22.76 -33.42 -6.56
C CYS A 135 21.47 -34.21 -6.81
N ILE A 136 21.33 -34.78 -8.02
CA ILE A 136 20.15 -35.55 -8.42
C ILE A 136 20.03 -36.82 -7.58
N VAL A 137 21.12 -37.57 -7.42
CA VAL A 137 21.14 -38.79 -6.59
C VAL A 137 20.77 -38.47 -5.15
N GLU A 138 21.39 -37.47 -4.54
CA GLU A 138 21.17 -37.17 -3.12
C GLU A 138 19.72 -36.78 -2.80
N GLU A 139 19.03 -36.06 -3.70
CA GLU A 139 17.60 -35.80 -3.53
C GLU A 139 16.78 -37.07 -3.82
N SER A 140 17.01 -37.75 -4.94
CA SER A 140 16.27 -38.95 -5.36
C SER A 140 16.21 -40.04 -4.28
N ILE A 141 17.34 -40.34 -3.63
CA ILE A 141 17.42 -41.37 -2.57
C ILE A 141 16.68 -40.99 -1.27
N THR A 142 16.22 -39.74 -1.16
CA THR A 142 15.47 -39.25 -0.01
C THR A 142 13.98 -39.03 -0.30
N SER A 143 13.65 -38.68 -1.55
CA SER A 143 12.30 -38.24 -1.95
C SER A 143 11.53 -39.24 -2.83
N GLU A 144 12.21 -40.11 -3.60
CA GLU A 144 11.57 -40.88 -4.67
C GLU A 144 11.72 -42.39 -4.53
N GLU A 145 10.63 -43.13 -4.81
CA GLU A 145 10.68 -44.57 -5.02
C GLU A 145 11.01 -44.89 -6.49
N PRO A 146 11.77 -45.95 -6.79
CA PRO A 146 12.30 -46.98 -5.87
C PRO A 146 13.65 -46.62 -5.20
N TYR A 147 14.23 -45.45 -5.52
CA TYR A 147 15.60 -45.09 -5.15
C TYR A 147 15.82 -45.01 -3.63
N LYS A 148 14.82 -44.51 -2.92
CA LYS A 148 14.79 -44.49 -1.45
C LYS A 148 14.88 -45.89 -0.84
N THR A 149 14.16 -46.85 -1.39
CA THR A 149 14.24 -48.26 -0.98
C THR A 149 15.63 -48.85 -1.25
N ASN A 150 16.21 -48.58 -2.42
CA ASN A 150 17.55 -49.05 -2.78
C ASN A 150 18.61 -48.46 -1.84
N TYR A 151 18.48 -47.19 -1.46
CA TYR A 151 19.38 -46.56 -0.50
C TYR A 151 19.23 -47.12 0.91
N ALA A 152 18.01 -47.44 1.35
CA ALA A 152 17.78 -48.10 2.63
C ALA A 152 18.45 -49.49 2.68
N GLN A 153 18.39 -50.25 1.57
CA GLN A 153 19.10 -51.54 1.44
C GLN A 153 20.62 -51.37 1.48
N HIS A 154 21.15 -50.36 0.78
CA HIS A 154 22.57 -50.02 0.83
C HIS A 154 23.04 -49.69 2.26
N LYS A 155 22.26 -48.89 3.00
CA LYS A 155 22.54 -48.58 4.42
C LYS A 155 22.53 -49.84 5.28
N ALA A 156 21.56 -50.74 5.07
CA ALA A 156 21.49 -52.00 5.81
C ALA A 156 22.71 -52.90 5.55
N ALA A 157 23.21 -52.95 4.30
CA ALA A 157 24.39 -53.73 3.92
C ALA A 157 25.69 -53.21 4.56
N LEU A 158 25.79 -51.91 4.85
CA LEU A 158 26.95 -51.28 5.50
C LEU A 158 26.92 -51.35 7.05
N GLY A 159 25.84 -51.88 7.64
CA GLY A 159 25.64 -51.97 9.09
C GLY A 159 24.91 -50.76 9.70
N THR A 160 24.45 -50.87 10.95
CA THR A 160 23.39 -50.01 11.54
C THR A 160 23.84 -48.78 12.34
N ASN A 161 25.12 -48.37 12.33
CA ASN A 161 25.63 -47.32 13.25
C ASN A 161 26.50 -46.22 12.61
N LEU A 162 26.44 -46.00 11.30
CA LEU A 162 27.19 -44.90 10.68
C LEU A 162 26.37 -43.58 10.71
N LYS A 163 27.08 -42.45 10.68
CA LYS A 163 26.45 -41.15 10.43
C LYS A 163 25.94 -41.09 9.00
N GLU A 164 24.83 -40.40 8.76
CA GLU A 164 24.22 -40.24 7.43
C GLU A 164 25.22 -39.79 6.35
N SER A 165 26.12 -38.86 6.71
CA SER A 165 27.16 -38.36 5.82
C SER A 165 28.11 -39.46 5.32
N LEU A 166 28.42 -40.46 6.16
CA LEU A 166 29.33 -41.55 5.80
C LEU A 166 28.65 -42.57 4.88
N TYR A 167 27.36 -42.84 5.08
CA TYR A 167 26.59 -43.68 4.15
C TYR A 167 26.56 -43.05 2.76
N LYS A 168 26.30 -41.72 2.69
CA LYS A 168 26.32 -40.98 1.42
C LYS A 168 27.70 -40.99 0.78
N GLU A 169 28.76 -40.77 1.54
CA GLU A 169 30.13 -40.79 1.02
C GLU A 169 30.50 -42.15 0.39
N GLN A 170 30.16 -43.26 1.05
CA GLN A 170 30.39 -44.61 0.52
C GLN A 170 29.57 -44.87 -0.74
N LEU A 171 28.30 -44.47 -0.76
CA LEU A 171 27.45 -44.57 -1.94
C LEU A 171 28.05 -43.81 -3.12
N PHE A 172 28.43 -42.54 -2.93
CA PHE A 172 29.03 -41.73 -4.00
C PHE A 172 30.37 -42.29 -4.47
N LYS A 173 31.16 -42.87 -3.58
CA LYS A 173 32.39 -43.56 -3.97
C LYS A 173 32.10 -44.77 -4.86
N ALA A 174 31.09 -45.57 -4.52
CA ALA A 174 30.69 -46.74 -5.31
C ALA A 174 30.13 -46.34 -6.68
N ILE A 175 29.19 -45.40 -6.72
CA ILE A 175 28.56 -44.93 -7.97
C ILE A 175 29.59 -44.30 -8.93
N ARG A 176 30.59 -43.57 -8.41
CA ARG A 176 31.64 -42.98 -9.26
C ARG A 176 32.61 -44.01 -9.84
N GLN A 177 32.68 -45.22 -9.28
CA GLN A 177 33.50 -46.32 -9.80
C GLN A 177 32.75 -47.14 -10.87
N ASP A 178 31.42 -47.12 -10.85
CA ASP A 178 30.57 -47.82 -11.82
C ASP A 178 29.35 -46.97 -12.20
N GLN A 179 29.42 -46.35 -13.38
CA GLN A 179 28.35 -45.47 -13.88
C GLN A 179 27.00 -46.20 -14.05
N ILE A 180 26.98 -47.52 -14.19
CA ILE A 180 25.73 -48.29 -14.32
C ILE A 180 24.93 -48.24 -13.02
N LEU A 181 25.60 -48.03 -11.87
CA LEU A 181 24.95 -47.90 -10.57
C LEU A 181 24.11 -46.61 -10.45
N TYR A 182 24.34 -45.56 -11.24
CA TYR A 182 23.52 -44.35 -11.18
C TYR A 182 22.03 -44.66 -11.36
N ASN A 183 21.70 -45.54 -12.31
CA ASN A 183 20.32 -45.92 -12.62
C ASN A 183 19.60 -46.67 -11.48
N GLN A 184 20.34 -47.16 -10.47
CA GLN A 184 19.76 -47.75 -9.27
C GLN A 184 19.36 -46.71 -8.23
N TYR A 185 19.86 -45.47 -8.32
CA TYR A 185 19.69 -44.44 -7.30
C TYR A 185 19.13 -43.12 -7.85
N CYS A 186 19.06 -42.94 -9.16
CA CYS A 186 18.29 -41.87 -9.81
C CYS A 186 18.01 -42.19 -11.28
N GLU A 187 17.09 -41.44 -11.89
CA GLU A 187 16.86 -41.47 -13.34
C GLU A 187 17.76 -40.46 -14.04
N VAL A 188 18.63 -40.92 -14.93
CA VAL A 188 19.58 -40.06 -15.67
C VAL A 188 19.17 -39.96 -17.14
N ILE A 189 18.98 -38.73 -17.62
CA ILE A 189 18.77 -38.45 -19.05
C ILE A 189 20.06 -38.68 -19.85
N ALA A 190 19.93 -38.88 -21.17
CA ALA A 190 21.11 -39.06 -22.02
C ALA A 190 22.11 -37.89 -21.92
N ASP A 191 23.40 -38.21 -22.04
CA ASP A 191 24.51 -37.29 -21.77
C ASP A 191 24.43 -35.96 -22.52
N ASN A 192 24.05 -35.99 -23.80
CA ASN A 192 23.86 -34.78 -24.61
C ASN A 192 22.78 -33.84 -24.02
N TYR A 193 21.70 -34.39 -23.48
CA TYR A 193 20.66 -33.60 -22.83
C TYR A 193 21.06 -33.11 -21.44
N LEU A 194 21.88 -33.89 -20.73
CA LEU A 194 22.46 -33.49 -19.45
C LEU A 194 23.42 -32.32 -19.64
N GLU A 195 24.31 -32.37 -20.62
CA GLU A 195 25.20 -31.26 -20.96
C GLU A 195 24.42 -29.98 -21.28
N HIS A 196 23.36 -30.10 -22.09
CA HIS A 196 22.48 -28.99 -22.40
C HIS A 196 21.78 -28.43 -21.15
N PHE A 197 21.28 -29.30 -20.27
CA PHE A 197 20.70 -28.88 -19.00
C PHE A 197 21.71 -28.10 -18.16
N ILE A 198 22.94 -28.59 -18.03
CA ILE A 198 24.01 -27.93 -17.27
C ILE A 198 24.31 -26.54 -17.83
N GLN A 199 24.42 -26.42 -19.15
CA GLN A 199 24.65 -25.15 -19.83
C GLN A 199 23.45 -24.18 -19.77
N SER A 200 22.26 -24.67 -19.44
CA SER A 200 21.05 -23.85 -19.23
C SER A 200 20.93 -23.27 -17.81
N LEU A 201 21.70 -23.79 -16.84
CA LEU A 201 21.69 -23.33 -15.45
C LEU A 201 22.49 -22.05 -15.27
N ARG A 202 21.97 -21.11 -14.47
CA ARG A 202 22.70 -19.94 -13.98
C ARG A 202 22.51 -19.80 -12.48
N PHE A 203 23.53 -19.31 -11.81
CA PHE A 203 23.52 -19.08 -10.36
C PHE A 203 23.80 -17.61 -10.08
N GLN A 204 22.86 -16.95 -9.40
CA GLN A 204 22.93 -15.56 -8.99
C GLN A 204 22.96 -15.48 -7.46
N PHE A 205 24.18 -15.46 -6.93
CA PHE A 205 24.44 -15.26 -5.50
C PHE A 205 24.65 -13.78 -5.20
N ALA A 206 24.39 -13.36 -3.96
CA ALA A 206 24.81 -12.05 -3.51
C ALA A 206 26.35 -11.94 -3.52
N THR A 207 26.88 -10.74 -3.79
CA THR A 207 28.34 -10.49 -3.79
C THR A 207 28.92 -10.50 -2.38
N GLN A 208 28.12 -10.08 -1.41
CA GLN A 208 28.45 -10.07 0.01
C GLN A 208 27.20 -10.35 0.83
N HIS A 209 27.38 -10.63 2.12
CA HIS A 209 26.24 -10.78 3.01
C HIS A 209 25.55 -9.43 3.21
N VAL A 210 24.30 -9.34 2.77
CA VAL A 210 23.42 -8.20 2.97
C VAL A 210 22.20 -8.63 3.78
N SER A 211 21.64 -7.71 4.57
CA SER A 211 20.43 -7.99 5.31
C SER A 211 19.25 -8.23 4.35
N LYS A 212 18.23 -8.94 4.84
CA LYS A 212 16.97 -9.15 4.12
C LYS A 212 16.33 -7.81 3.71
N LEU A 213 16.36 -6.83 4.60
CA LEU A 213 15.80 -5.51 4.36
C LEU A 213 16.56 -4.76 3.25
N GLU A 214 17.88 -4.73 3.30
CA GLU A 214 18.71 -4.12 2.25
C GLU A 214 18.48 -4.79 0.89
N THR A 215 18.36 -6.13 0.85
CA THR A 215 18.06 -6.86 -0.37
C THR A 215 16.73 -6.40 -0.99
N ILE A 216 15.70 -6.20 -0.16
CA ILE A 216 14.40 -5.68 -0.60
C ILE A 216 14.55 -4.26 -1.16
N HIS A 217 15.30 -3.39 -0.49
CA HIS A 217 15.55 -2.03 -0.98
C HIS A 217 16.30 -2.01 -2.30
N THR A 218 17.31 -2.87 -2.48
CA THR A 218 18.04 -3.00 -3.75
C THR A 218 17.11 -3.40 -4.90
N ILE A 219 16.27 -4.43 -4.72
CA ILE A 219 15.35 -4.86 -5.78
C ILE A 219 14.30 -3.78 -6.07
N LYS A 220 13.80 -3.08 -5.05
CA LYS A 220 12.88 -1.94 -5.26
C LYS A 220 13.56 -0.83 -6.07
N ALA A 221 14.80 -0.49 -5.76
CA ALA A 221 15.56 0.51 -6.50
C ALA A 221 15.82 0.08 -7.95
N GLU A 222 16.15 -1.20 -8.19
CA GLU A 222 16.27 -1.77 -9.54
C GLU A 222 14.95 -1.67 -10.31
N ALA A 223 13.83 -2.03 -9.66
CA ALA A 223 12.49 -1.95 -10.27
C ALA A 223 12.12 -0.50 -10.62
N ARG A 224 12.38 0.46 -9.73
CA ARG A 224 12.16 1.90 -10.02
C ARG A 224 12.99 2.36 -11.21
N SER A 225 14.28 2.01 -11.22
CA SER A 225 15.16 2.36 -12.33
C SER A 225 14.69 1.79 -13.67
N LEU A 226 14.22 0.53 -13.70
CA LEU A 226 13.64 -0.09 -14.89
C LEU A 226 12.35 0.61 -15.34
N LEU A 227 11.49 0.98 -14.40
CA LEU A 227 10.25 1.70 -14.68
C LEU A 227 10.54 3.07 -15.30
N GLN A 228 11.46 3.82 -14.71
CA GLN A 228 11.88 5.15 -15.18
C GLN A 228 12.67 5.09 -16.49
N ALA A 229 13.35 3.98 -16.78
CA ALA A 229 14.02 3.76 -18.06
C ALA A 229 13.04 3.40 -19.19
N SER A 230 11.80 3.01 -18.87
CA SER A 230 10.80 2.65 -19.87
C SER A 230 10.19 3.89 -20.55
N THR A 231 9.77 3.76 -21.80
CA THR A 231 9.21 4.86 -22.60
C THR A 231 7.90 5.43 -22.03
N ILE A 232 7.20 4.68 -21.18
CA ILE A 232 5.89 5.05 -20.61
C ILE A 232 6.04 5.48 -19.14
N GLY A 233 7.08 5.02 -18.44
CA GLY A 233 7.32 5.31 -17.01
C GLY A 233 8.37 6.39 -16.74
N ASN A 234 8.99 6.98 -17.77
CA ASN A 234 10.07 7.96 -17.62
C ASN A 234 9.66 9.30 -16.99
N THR A 235 8.37 9.60 -16.94
CA THR A 235 7.84 10.81 -16.30
C THR A 235 7.41 10.60 -14.84
N LEU A 236 7.50 9.37 -14.32
CA LEU A 236 7.03 9.05 -12.97
C LEU A 236 8.01 9.54 -11.89
N SER A 237 7.47 10.19 -10.86
CA SER A 237 8.18 10.47 -9.61
C SER A 237 8.47 9.19 -8.82
N GLU A 238 9.36 9.26 -7.82
CA GLU A 238 9.71 8.09 -7.00
C GLU A 238 8.51 7.49 -6.26
N ASP A 239 7.61 8.32 -5.74
CA ASP A 239 6.39 7.89 -5.04
C ASP A 239 5.39 7.22 -6.00
N GLU A 240 5.25 7.75 -7.21
CA GLU A 240 4.44 7.12 -8.26
C GLU A 240 5.02 5.78 -8.70
N CYS A 241 6.34 5.68 -8.80
CA CYS A 241 7.00 4.41 -9.09
C CYS A 241 6.69 3.36 -8.01
N ASP A 242 6.72 3.74 -6.73
CA ASP A 242 6.39 2.84 -5.63
C ASP A 242 4.94 2.35 -5.68
N LYS A 243 4.00 3.24 -6.01
CA LYS A 243 2.58 2.89 -6.18
C LYS A 243 2.36 1.92 -7.33
N VAL A 244 3.00 2.18 -8.48
CA VAL A 244 2.95 1.27 -9.65
C VAL A 244 3.55 -0.10 -9.30
N ILE A 245 4.71 -0.13 -8.63
CA ILE A 245 5.34 -1.37 -8.17
C ILE A 245 4.40 -2.14 -7.24
N PHE A 246 3.76 -1.46 -6.29
CA PHE A 246 2.80 -2.08 -5.39
C PHE A 246 1.61 -2.70 -6.14
N HIS A 247 1.07 -1.99 -7.13
CA HIS A 247 -0.04 -2.49 -7.93
C HIS A 247 0.34 -3.72 -8.76
N ILE A 248 1.56 -3.75 -9.33
CA ILE A 248 2.08 -4.93 -10.03
C ILE A 248 2.18 -6.14 -9.10
N ILE A 249 2.66 -5.93 -7.86
CA ILE A 249 2.73 -6.98 -6.83
C ILE A 249 1.33 -7.52 -6.53
N ASP A 250 0.33 -6.64 -6.39
CA ASP A 250 -1.06 -7.01 -6.14
C ASP A 250 -1.64 -7.85 -7.29
N CYS A 251 -1.39 -7.44 -8.54
CA CYS A 251 -1.81 -8.21 -9.71
C CYS A 251 -1.15 -9.60 -9.76
N LEU A 252 0.16 -9.68 -9.47
CA LEU A 252 0.89 -10.96 -9.40
C LEU A 252 0.35 -11.84 -8.27
N PHE A 253 0.01 -11.26 -7.13
CA PHE A 253 -0.62 -11.96 -6.01
C PHE A 253 -1.99 -12.53 -6.39
N ASP A 254 -2.80 -11.76 -7.12
CA ASP A 254 -4.10 -12.21 -7.63
C ASP A 254 -3.95 -13.39 -8.62
N THR A 255 -2.86 -13.49 -9.39
CA THR A 255 -2.62 -14.66 -10.27
C THR A 255 -2.45 -15.97 -9.49
N VAL A 256 -1.99 -15.89 -8.23
CA VAL A 256 -1.82 -17.05 -7.35
C VAL A 256 -3.15 -17.43 -6.69
N ILE A 257 -3.94 -16.44 -6.24
CA ILE A 257 -5.22 -16.66 -5.54
C ILE A 257 -6.35 -17.05 -6.50
N ARG A 258 -6.55 -16.29 -7.57
CA ARG A 258 -7.81 -16.32 -8.34
C ARG A 258 -7.81 -17.33 -9.48
N GLY A 259 -6.65 -17.88 -9.87
CA GLY A 259 -6.52 -18.99 -10.83
C GLY A 259 -7.00 -18.75 -12.27
N ASN A 260 -7.66 -17.63 -12.56
CA ASN A 260 -8.26 -17.31 -13.88
C ASN A 260 -7.25 -16.77 -14.90
N SER A 261 -6.16 -16.14 -14.46
CA SER A 261 -5.00 -15.77 -15.29
C SER A 261 -3.75 -16.43 -14.73
N SER A 262 -2.92 -17.02 -15.59
CA SER A 262 -1.74 -17.78 -15.15
C SER A 262 -0.47 -16.94 -15.00
N TYR A 263 -0.49 -15.71 -15.47
CA TYR A 263 0.62 -14.76 -15.48
C TYR A 263 0.09 -13.33 -15.76
N VAL A 264 0.90 -12.32 -15.44
CA VAL A 264 0.66 -10.91 -15.78
C VAL A 264 1.45 -10.57 -17.04
N LYS A 265 0.81 -9.96 -18.05
CA LYS A 265 1.44 -9.62 -19.33
C LYS A 265 2.09 -8.25 -19.33
N VAL A 266 3.01 -8.03 -20.26
CA VAL A 266 3.54 -6.71 -20.59
C VAL A 266 2.42 -5.75 -20.99
N SER A 267 1.39 -6.20 -21.73
CA SER A 267 0.22 -5.37 -22.03
C SER A 267 -0.53 -4.88 -20.79
N ASP A 268 -0.68 -5.75 -19.79
CA ASP A 268 -1.37 -5.43 -18.54
C ASP A 268 -0.53 -4.43 -17.74
N LEU A 269 0.78 -4.64 -17.69
CA LEU A 269 1.72 -3.69 -17.10
C LEU A 269 1.65 -2.31 -17.75
N ARG A 270 1.62 -2.22 -19.09
CA ARG A 270 1.51 -0.93 -19.79
C ARG A 270 0.19 -0.22 -19.47
N THR A 271 -0.89 -0.98 -19.31
CA THR A 271 -2.18 -0.45 -18.86
C THR A 271 -2.07 0.08 -17.43
N ILE A 272 -1.47 -0.68 -16.51
CA ILE A 272 -1.20 -0.24 -15.12
C ILE A 272 -0.38 1.06 -15.08
N ILE A 273 0.67 1.16 -15.90
CA ILE A 273 1.52 2.36 -15.97
C ILE A 273 0.76 3.53 -16.58
N THR A 274 -0.09 3.31 -17.58
CA THR A 274 -0.82 4.40 -18.24
C THR A 274 -2.00 4.89 -17.38
N ASP A 275 -2.70 3.97 -16.71
CA ASP A 275 -3.90 4.24 -15.93
C ASP A 275 -3.60 4.63 -14.47
N HIS A 276 -2.32 4.71 -14.07
CA HIS A 276 -1.92 5.01 -12.68
C HIS A 276 -2.50 6.34 -12.16
N GLN A 277 -2.72 7.32 -13.04
CA GLN A 277 -3.35 8.60 -12.68
C GLN A 277 -4.86 8.46 -12.42
N THR A 278 -5.55 7.63 -13.20
CA THR A 278 -6.99 7.33 -13.01
C THR A 278 -7.21 6.49 -11.76
N TYR A 279 -6.30 5.54 -11.48
CA TYR A 279 -6.31 4.75 -10.23
C TYR A 279 -5.88 5.56 -9.01
N GLN A 280 -4.93 6.49 -9.12
CA GLN A 280 -4.59 7.43 -8.03
C GLN A 280 -5.82 8.22 -7.61
N ARG A 281 -6.59 8.78 -8.55
CA ARG A 281 -7.85 9.46 -8.21
C ARG A 281 -8.82 8.53 -7.52
N LYS A 282 -9.03 7.31 -8.05
CA LYS A 282 -9.98 6.35 -7.47
C LYS A 282 -9.57 5.87 -6.06
N TYR A 283 -8.27 5.66 -5.82
CA TYR A 283 -7.73 5.24 -4.53
C TYR A 283 -7.68 6.40 -3.53
N LEU A 284 -7.29 7.62 -3.94
CA LEU A 284 -7.39 8.81 -3.10
C LEU A 284 -8.83 9.05 -2.68
N VAL A 285 -9.77 8.96 -3.62
CA VAL A 285 -11.21 9.04 -3.34
C VAL A 285 -11.65 7.92 -2.39
N SER A 286 -11.22 6.67 -2.59
CA SER A 286 -11.58 5.56 -1.71
C SER A 286 -10.98 5.65 -0.29
N ALA A 287 -9.73 6.10 -0.17
CA ALA A 287 -9.05 6.26 1.12
C ALA A 287 -9.60 7.46 1.89
N LYS A 288 -9.86 8.58 1.21
CA LYS A 288 -10.54 9.76 1.77
C LYS A 288 -12.00 9.46 2.12
N LEU A 289 -12.70 8.68 1.32
CA LEU A 289 -14.05 8.20 1.64
C LEU A 289 -14.04 7.33 2.89
N GLN A 290 -13.06 6.44 3.05
CA GLN A 290 -12.94 5.63 4.26
C GLN A 290 -12.59 6.49 5.49
N GLU A 291 -11.69 7.48 5.35
CA GLU A 291 -11.42 8.48 6.39
C GLU A 291 -12.71 9.21 6.80
N ALA A 292 -13.53 9.56 5.80
CA ALA A 292 -14.81 10.23 6.00
C ALA A 292 -15.84 9.35 6.73
N ILE A 293 -15.98 8.08 6.31
CA ILE A 293 -16.85 7.09 6.96
C ILE A 293 -16.45 6.95 8.43
N ASN A 294 -15.16 6.73 8.70
CA ASN A 294 -14.68 6.57 10.07
C ASN A 294 -14.93 7.82 10.93
N ALA A 295 -14.77 9.02 10.36
CA ALA A 295 -15.03 10.28 11.05
C ALA A 295 -16.51 10.45 11.40
N VAL A 296 -17.41 10.08 10.49
CA VAL A 296 -18.86 10.12 10.75
C VAL A 296 -19.28 9.05 11.75
N GLU A 297 -18.76 7.84 11.64
CA GLU A 297 -19.03 6.78 12.62
C GLU A 297 -18.59 7.19 14.04
N GLU A 298 -17.41 7.81 14.18
CA GLU A 298 -16.91 8.30 15.46
C GLU A 298 -17.79 9.42 16.03
N GLU A 299 -18.12 10.45 15.25
CA GLU A 299 -18.98 11.54 15.73
C GLU A 299 -20.41 11.07 16.00
N ASN A 300 -20.93 10.14 15.21
CA ASN A 300 -22.22 9.51 15.45
C ASN A 300 -22.22 8.70 16.75
N ARG A 301 -21.12 8.00 17.06
CA ARG A 301 -20.93 7.33 18.35
C ARG A 301 -20.92 8.34 19.48
N ILE A 302 -20.12 9.41 19.39
CA ILE A 302 -20.05 10.47 20.41
C ILE A 302 -21.44 11.08 20.67
N LEU A 303 -22.18 11.41 19.60
CA LEU A 303 -23.52 11.96 19.71
C LEU A 303 -24.51 10.95 20.33
N THR A 304 -24.46 9.69 19.90
CA THR A 304 -25.33 8.63 20.43
C THR A 304 -25.04 8.36 21.90
N ASP A 305 -23.78 8.34 22.30
CA ASP A 305 -23.38 8.14 23.69
C ASP A 305 -23.85 9.32 24.56
N PHE A 306 -23.72 10.56 24.08
CA PHE A 306 -24.29 11.72 24.76
C PHE A 306 -25.82 11.57 24.91
N VAL A 307 -26.52 11.28 23.81
CA VAL A 307 -27.99 11.19 23.81
C VAL A 307 -28.50 10.08 24.75
N LYS A 308 -27.78 8.96 24.86
CA LYS A 308 -28.18 7.83 25.70
C LYS A 308 -27.83 8.01 27.18
N ASN A 309 -26.67 8.61 27.47
CA ASN A 309 -26.11 8.59 28.82
C ASN A 309 -26.32 9.92 29.56
N ASP A 310 -26.33 11.05 28.82
CA ASP A 310 -26.25 12.38 29.41
C ASP A 310 -27.49 13.25 29.07
N TYR A 311 -28.23 12.94 28.00
CA TYR A 311 -29.42 13.68 27.61
C TYR A 311 -30.73 13.02 28.08
N THR A 312 -31.54 13.78 28.82
CA THR A 312 -32.88 13.35 29.28
C THR A 312 -34.02 14.06 28.56
N GLY A 313 -33.71 14.89 27.56
CA GLY A 313 -34.70 15.63 26.77
C GLY A 313 -35.43 14.78 25.73
N SER A 314 -36.61 15.24 25.32
CA SER A 314 -37.47 14.54 24.36
C SER A 314 -36.97 14.63 22.91
N LYS A 315 -36.10 15.58 22.60
CA LYS A 315 -35.59 15.83 21.23
C LYS A 315 -34.38 14.98 20.83
N ALA A 316 -34.03 13.98 21.63
CA ALA A 316 -32.91 13.05 21.41
C ALA A 316 -32.84 12.54 19.96
N ASP A 317 -33.91 11.88 19.51
CA ASP A 317 -33.97 11.25 18.19
C ASP A 317 -33.95 12.28 17.06
N GLU A 318 -34.57 13.45 17.26
CA GLU A 318 -34.57 14.55 16.29
C GLU A 318 -33.16 15.12 16.08
N ILE A 319 -32.35 15.23 17.14
CA ILE A 319 -30.95 15.71 17.05
C ILE A 319 -30.09 14.73 16.25
N VAL A 320 -30.22 13.42 16.52
CA VAL A 320 -29.48 12.37 15.81
C VAL A 320 -29.91 12.33 14.35
N PHE A 321 -31.21 12.34 14.08
CA PHE A 321 -31.76 12.36 12.73
C PHE A 321 -31.27 13.57 11.94
N THR A 322 -31.36 14.78 12.52
CA THR A 322 -30.89 16.00 11.88
C THR A 322 -29.39 15.96 11.62
N PHE A 323 -28.60 15.39 12.52
CA PHE A 323 -27.16 15.22 12.31
C PHE A 323 -26.84 14.30 11.12
N HIS A 324 -27.57 13.19 10.96
CA HIS A 324 -27.44 12.29 9.79
C HIS A 324 -27.79 13.01 8.49
N GLU A 325 -28.90 13.75 8.45
CA GLU A 325 -29.28 14.55 7.29
C GLU A 325 -28.21 15.57 6.89
N LEU A 326 -27.60 16.25 7.87
CA LEU A 326 -26.51 17.20 7.61
C LEU A 326 -25.25 16.54 7.06
N THR A 327 -24.92 15.34 7.56
CA THR A 327 -23.76 14.59 7.08
C THR A 327 -24.00 14.04 5.67
N GLU A 328 -25.19 13.51 5.37
CA GLU A 328 -25.56 13.08 4.02
C GLU A 328 -25.53 14.24 3.02
N LYS A 329 -25.97 15.43 3.42
CA LYS A 329 -25.89 16.64 2.60
C LYS A 329 -24.45 17.07 2.33
N LEU A 330 -23.57 17.05 3.34
CA LEU A 330 -22.15 17.32 3.14
C LEU A 330 -21.55 16.38 2.08
N PHE A 331 -21.84 15.07 2.17
CA PHE A 331 -21.35 14.10 1.19
C PHE A 331 -21.96 14.25 -0.19
N SER A 332 -23.26 14.58 -0.27
CA SER A 332 -23.93 14.85 -1.54
C SER A 332 -23.32 16.07 -2.22
N THR A 333 -22.95 17.11 -1.47
CA THR A 333 -22.20 18.25 -2.01
C THR A 333 -20.82 17.84 -2.50
N MET A 334 -20.10 17.00 -1.75
CA MET A 334 -18.81 16.45 -2.15
C MET A 334 -18.88 15.64 -3.45
N GLU A 335 -19.94 14.84 -3.63
CA GLU A 335 -20.13 14.00 -4.82
C GLU A 335 -20.52 14.82 -6.06
N ASN A 336 -21.39 15.82 -5.89
CA ASN A 336 -21.98 16.58 -7.00
C ASN A 336 -21.06 17.67 -7.56
N GLU A 337 -20.19 18.29 -6.76
CA GLU A 337 -19.49 19.51 -7.18
C GLU A 337 -18.29 19.29 -8.12
N GLN A 338 -17.82 18.07 -8.39
CA GLN A 338 -16.52 17.81 -9.08
C GLN A 338 -15.30 18.58 -8.51
N ARG A 339 -15.47 19.32 -7.41
CA ARG A 339 -14.42 20.09 -6.75
C ARG A 339 -13.45 19.14 -6.07
N ASP A 340 -12.20 19.58 -5.97
CA ASP A 340 -11.21 18.84 -5.21
C ASP A 340 -11.71 18.74 -3.76
N PHE A 341 -11.72 17.53 -3.21
CA PHE A 341 -12.16 17.25 -1.83
C PHE A 341 -11.45 18.17 -0.84
N ASP A 342 -10.16 18.43 -1.09
CA ASP A 342 -9.33 19.29 -0.25
C ASP A 342 -9.73 20.77 -0.35
N GLU A 343 -10.26 21.25 -1.48
CA GLU A 343 -10.78 22.62 -1.62
C GLU A 343 -12.01 22.83 -0.75
N LEU A 344 -12.94 21.87 -0.72
CA LEU A 344 -14.10 21.95 0.17
C LEU A 344 -13.66 21.96 1.64
N LEU A 345 -12.75 21.04 2.01
CA LEU A 345 -12.27 20.96 3.38
C LEU A 345 -11.59 22.25 3.86
N GLN A 346 -10.83 22.91 2.97
CA GLN A 346 -10.19 24.20 3.24
C GLN A 346 -11.20 25.28 3.63
N THR A 347 -12.44 25.25 3.10
CA THR A 347 -13.44 26.26 3.45
C THR A 347 -13.83 26.23 4.93
N PHE A 348 -13.66 25.09 5.62
CA PHE A 348 -14.03 24.91 7.03
C PHE A 348 -12.87 25.08 8.01
N SER A 349 -11.63 25.23 7.57
CA SER A 349 -10.47 25.31 8.47
C SER A 349 -9.88 26.70 8.57
N ILE A 350 -9.26 26.99 9.73
CA ILE A 350 -8.35 28.12 9.90
C ILE A 350 -6.91 27.63 9.66
N ARG A 351 -6.31 28.15 8.58
CA ARG A 351 -5.01 27.83 7.96
C ARG A 351 -5.03 26.54 7.16
N ASN A 352 -4.06 26.44 6.25
CA ASN A 352 -3.78 25.23 5.46
C ASN A 352 -3.15 24.09 6.29
N TYR A 353 -3.38 24.04 7.60
CA TYR A 353 -2.84 22.99 8.46
C TYR A 353 -3.87 21.86 8.58
N GLY A 354 -3.59 20.74 7.93
CA GLY A 354 -4.23 19.44 8.18
C GLY A 354 -5.75 19.51 8.18
N HIS A 355 -6.35 19.52 6.99
CA HIS A 355 -7.80 19.44 6.86
C HIS A 355 -8.25 18.00 6.98
N SER A 356 -9.25 17.73 7.81
CA SER A 356 -9.84 16.41 7.95
C SER A 356 -11.36 16.48 7.95
N VAL A 357 -12.00 15.43 7.47
CA VAL A 357 -13.46 15.29 7.48
C VAL A 357 -14.00 15.36 8.92
N SER A 358 -13.23 14.82 9.88
CA SER A 358 -13.57 14.86 11.31
C SER A 358 -13.85 16.28 11.81
N GLN A 359 -13.13 17.29 11.33
CA GLN A 359 -13.34 18.68 11.75
C GLN A 359 -14.70 19.23 11.28
N ILE A 360 -15.07 18.97 10.03
CA ILE A 360 -16.37 19.41 9.50
C ILE A 360 -17.49 18.67 10.21
N THR A 361 -17.38 17.35 10.35
CA THR A 361 -18.39 16.54 11.02
C THR A 361 -18.59 16.99 12.48
N ALA A 362 -17.51 17.33 13.19
CA ALA A 362 -17.58 17.87 14.54
C ALA A 362 -18.30 19.25 14.61
N LEU A 363 -18.19 20.07 13.56
CA LEU A 363 -18.93 21.33 13.43
C LEU A 363 -20.43 21.09 13.15
N LEU A 364 -20.79 20.02 12.44
CA LEU A 364 -22.20 19.71 12.14
C LEU A 364 -23.01 19.30 13.39
N ARG A 365 -22.36 18.73 14.41
CA ARG A 365 -23.01 18.33 15.67
C ARG A 365 -23.68 19.49 16.43
N PRO A 366 -23.00 20.60 16.78
CA PRO A 366 -23.68 21.75 17.37
C PRO A 366 -24.68 22.40 16.42
N MET A 367 -24.48 22.28 15.10
CA MET A 367 -25.45 22.80 14.14
C MET A 367 -26.74 21.98 14.07
N SER A 368 -26.70 20.66 14.25
CA SER A 368 -27.90 19.83 14.32
C SER A 368 -28.75 20.18 15.54
N ILE A 369 -28.11 20.44 16.68
CA ILE A 369 -28.78 20.94 17.90
C ILE A 369 -29.45 22.28 17.61
N LEU A 370 -28.72 23.22 17.00
CA LEU A 370 -29.26 24.53 16.68
C LEU A 370 -30.50 24.43 15.76
N ALA A 371 -30.43 23.59 14.72
CA ALA A 371 -31.54 23.36 13.80
C ALA A 371 -32.79 22.81 14.51
N VAL A 372 -32.64 21.79 15.35
CA VAL A 372 -33.75 21.14 16.07
C VAL A 372 -34.44 22.08 17.06
N PHE A 373 -33.67 22.90 17.77
CA PHE A 373 -34.23 23.83 18.74
C PHE A 373 -34.79 25.11 18.11
N LEU A 374 -34.32 25.47 16.91
CA LEU A 374 -34.93 26.52 16.09
C LEU A 374 -36.10 26.03 15.22
N HIS A 375 -36.44 24.74 15.28
CA HIS A 375 -37.48 24.14 14.46
C HIS A 375 -37.24 24.36 12.96
N ARG A 376 -35.98 24.20 12.53
CA ARG A 376 -35.59 24.28 11.12
C ARG A 376 -35.74 22.93 10.46
N ASP A 377 -36.30 22.93 9.25
CA ASP A 377 -36.41 21.74 8.44
C ASP A 377 -35.03 21.32 7.95
N PRO A 378 -34.54 20.11 8.30
CA PRO A 378 -33.27 19.60 7.81
C PRO A 378 -33.15 19.66 6.28
N ALA A 379 -34.26 19.51 5.54
CA ALA A 379 -34.30 19.56 4.09
C ALA A 379 -33.93 20.93 3.50
N LEU A 380 -34.12 22.03 4.26
CA LEU A 380 -33.78 23.39 3.81
C LEU A 380 -32.34 23.81 4.14
N ILE A 381 -31.65 23.04 5.00
CA ILE A 381 -30.28 23.34 5.40
C ILE A 381 -29.32 23.10 4.23
N GLN A 382 -28.40 24.03 3.98
CA GLN A 382 -27.40 23.91 2.92
C GLN A 382 -25.99 23.85 3.50
N VAL A 383 -25.19 22.92 2.98
CA VAL A 383 -23.77 22.79 3.32
C VAL A 383 -22.98 23.17 2.06
N SER A 384 -22.24 24.28 2.17
CA SER A 384 -21.45 24.93 1.10
C SER A 384 -22.28 25.52 -0.06
N ASP A 385 -22.80 26.75 0.13
CA ASP A 385 -23.55 27.51 -0.88
C ASP A 385 -22.61 28.32 -1.81
N LYS A 386 -21.45 28.78 -1.30
CA LYS A 386 -20.45 29.53 -2.10
C LYS A 386 -19.01 29.13 -1.74
N PRO A 387 -18.13 28.86 -2.72
CA PRO A 387 -16.72 28.67 -2.43
C PRO A 387 -16.12 29.98 -1.89
N GLY A 388 -15.51 29.92 -0.69
CA GLY A 388 -14.66 30.97 -0.15
C GLY A 388 -14.96 31.44 1.27
N ILE A 389 -16.24 31.58 1.68
CA ILE A 389 -16.55 32.08 3.04
C ILE A 389 -17.81 31.46 3.67
N ILE A 390 -19.01 31.69 3.13
CA ILE A 390 -20.26 31.17 3.70
C ILE A 390 -20.40 29.70 3.31
N ASN A 391 -20.23 28.82 4.28
CA ASN A 391 -20.15 27.37 4.07
C ASN A 391 -21.28 26.60 4.75
N PHE A 392 -22.24 27.29 5.38
CA PHE A 392 -23.40 26.66 6.00
C PHE A 392 -24.60 27.62 6.06
N ARG A 393 -25.82 27.13 5.81
CA ARG A 393 -27.07 27.89 5.97
C ARG A 393 -28.14 27.04 6.62
N LEU A 394 -28.71 27.49 7.72
CA LEU A 394 -29.87 26.81 8.34
C LEU A 394 -31.17 27.05 7.56
N SER A 395 -31.28 28.21 6.92
CA SER A 395 -32.37 28.64 6.05
C SER A 395 -31.85 29.71 5.08
N GLU A 396 -32.67 30.18 4.14
CA GLU A 396 -32.26 31.22 3.18
C GLU A 396 -31.72 32.48 3.88
N ASP A 397 -32.30 32.87 5.01
CA ASP A 397 -31.99 34.09 5.75
C ASP A 397 -30.98 33.89 6.91
N GLU A 398 -30.49 32.66 7.13
CA GLU A 398 -29.60 32.33 8.25
C GLU A 398 -28.26 31.75 7.77
N PRO A 399 -27.37 32.58 7.19
CA PRO A 399 -26.04 32.16 6.77
C PRO A 399 -25.02 32.13 7.93
N TYR A 400 -24.12 31.15 7.85
CA TYR A 400 -23.06 30.90 8.82
C TYR A 400 -21.72 30.69 8.12
N ILE A 401 -20.66 31.13 8.80
CA ILE A 401 -19.28 30.80 8.46
C ILE A 401 -18.73 29.88 9.54
N LEU A 402 -18.60 28.60 9.24
CA LEU A 402 -18.08 27.59 10.15
C LEU A 402 -16.56 27.46 9.96
N LYS A 403 -15.80 27.57 11.05
CA LYS A 403 -14.33 27.53 11.03
C LYS A 403 -13.78 26.72 12.19
N ASP A 404 -13.18 25.56 11.92
CA ASP A 404 -12.42 24.81 12.91
C ASP A 404 -11.05 25.46 13.15
N ALA A 405 -10.64 25.54 14.43
CA ALA A 405 -9.42 26.20 14.84
C ALA A 405 -8.51 25.26 15.65
N SER A 406 -7.22 25.25 15.27
CA SER A 406 -6.21 24.41 15.91
C SER A 406 -6.07 24.67 17.42
N ILE A 407 -5.80 23.60 18.18
CA ILE A 407 -5.59 23.65 19.63
C ILE A 407 -4.39 24.49 20.08
N PHE A 408 -3.46 24.82 19.17
CA PHE A 408 -2.23 25.56 19.49
C PHE A 408 -2.37 27.07 19.39
N MET A 409 -3.53 27.59 18.98
CA MET A 409 -3.80 29.02 18.87
C MET A 409 -4.45 29.57 20.15
N ASN A 410 -4.34 30.86 20.41
CA ASN A 410 -5.19 31.59 21.35
C ASN A 410 -6.33 32.34 20.64
N ASN A 411 -7.32 32.86 21.38
CA ASN A 411 -8.48 33.59 20.81
C ASN A 411 -8.07 34.66 19.78
N ARG A 412 -7.09 35.50 20.13
CA ARG A 412 -6.62 36.59 19.26
C ARG A 412 -6.01 36.06 17.97
N GLN A 413 -5.25 34.98 18.03
CA GLN A 413 -4.66 34.34 16.86
C GLN A 413 -5.73 33.75 15.94
N ILE A 414 -6.74 33.09 16.49
CA ILE A 414 -7.88 32.52 15.73
C ILE A 414 -8.57 33.62 14.91
N ILE A 415 -8.96 34.72 15.56
CA ILE A 415 -9.66 35.83 14.91
C ILE A 415 -8.76 36.51 13.88
N THR A 416 -7.49 36.78 14.23
CA THR A 416 -6.54 37.41 13.30
C THR A 416 -6.34 36.57 12.04
N GLU A 417 -6.28 35.25 12.18
CA GLU A 417 -6.08 34.34 11.06
C GLU A 417 -7.33 34.19 10.20
N PHE A 418 -8.51 34.18 10.82
CA PHE A 418 -9.79 34.28 10.12
C PHE A 418 -9.88 35.55 9.27
N VAL A 419 -9.55 36.71 9.84
CA VAL A 419 -9.53 38.01 9.15
C VAL A 419 -8.59 37.95 7.94
N LYS A 420 -7.38 37.40 8.11
CA LYS A 420 -6.42 37.26 7.00
C LYS A 420 -6.96 36.42 5.85
N GLN A 421 -7.64 35.31 6.14
CA GLN A 421 -8.19 34.40 5.13
C GLN A 421 -9.40 34.97 4.39
N THR A 422 -10.14 35.86 5.04
CA THR A 422 -11.40 36.40 4.50
C THR A 422 -11.25 37.80 3.93
N LEU A 423 -10.07 38.41 4.05
CA LEU A 423 -9.80 39.78 3.64
C LEU A 423 -10.10 40.02 2.14
N ASP A 424 -9.64 39.11 1.27
CA ASP A 424 -9.85 39.19 -0.19
C ASP A 424 -11.33 39.02 -0.58
N HIS A 425 -12.13 38.49 0.34
CA HIS A 425 -13.55 38.24 0.18
C HIS A 425 -14.41 39.13 1.09
N ALA A 426 -13.85 40.21 1.64
CA ALA A 426 -14.56 41.09 2.59
C ALA A 426 -15.86 41.69 2.02
N LYS A 427 -15.97 41.83 0.69
CA LYS A 427 -17.18 42.29 -0.01
C LYS A 427 -18.36 41.31 0.06
N ASP A 428 -18.08 40.04 0.35
CA ASP A 428 -19.08 38.97 0.43
C ASP A 428 -19.53 38.75 1.89
N LEU A 429 -19.03 39.57 2.82
CA LEU A 429 -19.41 39.57 4.24
C LEU A 429 -20.40 40.69 4.52
N ASP A 430 -21.48 40.36 5.21
CA ASP A 430 -22.49 41.32 5.66
C ASP A 430 -22.39 41.60 7.16
N PHE A 431 -22.85 42.78 7.58
CA PHE A 431 -22.97 43.12 8.99
C PHE A 431 -23.88 42.14 9.73
N GLY A 432 -23.45 41.69 10.91
CA GLY A 432 -24.23 40.75 11.72
C GLY A 432 -24.12 39.29 11.27
N LEU A 433 -23.34 38.97 10.23
CA LEU A 433 -23.10 37.59 9.81
C LEU A 433 -22.45 36.78 10.94
N GLN A 434 -22.90 35.53 11.10
CA GLN A 434 -22.47 34.67 12.20
C GLN A 434 -21.22 33.86 11.82
N VAL A 435 -20.16 33.98 12.61
CA VAL A 435 -18.92 33.22 12.47
C VAL A 435 -18.81 32.24 13.63
N VAL A 436 -18.84 30.94 13.36
CA VAL A 436 -18.84 29.89 14.38
C VAL A 436 -17.49 29.18 14.37
N PHE A 437 -16.77 29.29 15.49
CA PHE A 437 -15.49 28.61 15.65
C PHE A 437 -15.61 27.25 16.34
N GLY A 438 -15.15 26.20 15.67
CA GLY A 438 -14.88 24.89 16.25
C GLY A 438 -13.62 24.97 17.11
N THR A 439 -13.76 25.15 18.42
CA THR A 439 -12.60 25.26 19.32
C THR A 439 -13.00 25.06 20.78
N HIS A 440 -12.05 24.61 21.58
CA HIS A 440 -12.17 24.56 23.05
C HIS A 440 -12.04 25.95 23.70
N LEU A 441 -11.56 26.93 22.93
CA LEU A 441 -11.39 28.33 23.34
C LEU A 441 -12.68 29.14 23.24
N GLN A 442 -12.61 30.43 23.60
CA GLN A 442 -13.77 31.32 23.66
C GLN A 442 -13.54 32.61 22.87
N PRO A 443 -13.28 32.54 21.55
CA PRO A 443 -13.11 33.73 20.69
C PRO A 443 -14.38 34.60 20.70
N CYS A 444 -15.55 34.02 20.95
CA CYS A 444 -16.82 34.73 21.13
C CYS A 444 -16.86 35.71 22.33
N LYS A 445 -15.87 35.67 23.24
CA LYS A 445 -15.78 36.58 24.40
C LYS A 445 -14.90 37.81 24.12
N GLU A 446 -14.22 37.86 22.97
CA GLU A 446 -13.43 39.03 22.60
C GLU A 446 -14.33 40.24 22.34
N SER A 447 -13.99 41.40 22.90
CA SER A 447 -14.80 42.60 22.72
C SER A 447 -14.68 43.12 21.30
N ARG A 448 -15.74 43.78 20.79
CA ARG A 448 -15.70 44.42 19.46
C ARG A 448 -14.49 45.34 19.29
N GLU A 449 -14.14 46.07 20.36
CA GLU A 449 -12.97 46.95 20.38
C GLU A 449 -11.66 46.16 20.31
N ALA A 450 -11.56 45.03 21.01
CA ALA A 450 -10.39 44.16 20.91
C ALA A 450 -10.23 43.63 19.48
N ILE A 451 -11.32 43.22 18.84
CA ILE A 451 -11.33 42.70 17.46
C ILE A 451 -10.92 43.79 16.47
N ARG A 452 -11.47 45.00 16.57
CA ARG A 452 -11.04 46.16 15.75
C ARG A 452 -9.54 46.38 15.83
N ASN A 453 -8.97 46.32 17.03
CA ASN A 453 -7.53 46.44 17.26
C ASN A 453 -6.69 45.24 16.74
N MET A 454 -7.32 44.15 16.32
CA MET A 454 -6.65 43.01 15.68
C MET A 454 -6.63 43.13 14.15
N VAL A 455 -7.55 43.90 13.56
CA VAL A 455 -7.68 44.04 12.11
C VAL A 455 -6.74 45.13 11.62
N MET A 456 -5.67 44.77 10.92
CA MET A 456 -4.82 45.74 10.24
C MET A 456 -4.33 45.16 8.92
N ASN A 457 -4.66 45.82 7.82
CA ASN A 457 -4.03 45.61 6.54
C ASN A 457 -2.98 46.71 6.30
N ILE A 458 -1.70 46.34 6.38
CA ILE A 458 -0.60 47.28 6.13
C ILE A 458 -0.42 47.60 4.64
N ALA A 459 -0.97 46.79 3.73
CA ALA A 459 -0.93 47.03 2.29
C ALA A 459 -2.05 47.98 1.84
N GLU A 460 -3.20 47.97 2.53
CA GLU A 460 -4.37 48.82 2.21
C GLU A 460 -4.81 49.67 3.41
N VAL A 461 -3.89 50.49 3.93
CA VAL A 461 -4.13 51.27 5.16
C VAL A 461 -5.39 52.14 5.08
N ALA A 462 -5.71 52.67 3.89
CA ALA A 462 -6.88 53.52 3.65
C ALA A 462 -8.23 52.80 3.86
N ARG A 463 -8.27 51.47 3.79
CA ARG A 463 -9.49 50.67 3.97
C ARG A 463 -9.60 50.05 5.37
N ASN A 464 -8.64 50.31 6.26
CA ASN A 464 -8.66 49.72 7.60
C ASN A 464 -9.89 50.13 8.41
N ASP A 465 -10.38 51.37 8.26
CA ASP A 465 -11.60 51.80 8.95
C ASP A 465 -12.82 50.99 8.51
N GLU A 466 -12.95 50.71 7.20
CA GLU A 466 -14.01 49.84 6.65
C GLU A 466 -13.88 48.41 7.19
N TYR A 467 -12.66 47.85 7.20
CA TYR A 467 -12.42 46.51 7.74
C TYR A 467 -12.65 46.44 9.26
N HIS A 468 -12.29 47.48 10.02
CA HIS A 468 -12.58 47.59 11.45
C HIS A 468 -14.07 47.57 11.71
N GLU A 469 -14.84 48.31 10.91
CA GLU A 469 -16.29 48.33 11.02
C GLU A 469 -16.90 46.99 10.63
N LEU A 470 -16.48 46.40 9.51
CA LEU A 470 -16.97 45.10 9.04
C LEU A 470 -16.73 43.99 10.06
N TYR A 471 -15.46 43.68 10.34
CA TYR A 471 -15.09 42.58 11.23
C TYR A 471 -15.51 42.84 12.68
N GLY A 472 -15.51 44.10 13.12
CA GLY A 472 -15.99 44.46 14.46
C GLY A 472 -17.51 44.25 14.65
N ASN A 473 -18.27 44.15 13.56
CA ASN A 473 -19.73 43.95 13.57
C ASN A 473 -20.16 42.52 13.17
N LEU A 474 -19.22 41.61 12.92
CA LEU A 474 -19.52 40.18 12.81
C LEU A 474 -19.91 39.59 14.17
N LEU A 475 -20.76 38.57 14.15
CA LEU A 475 -21.19 37.86 15.35
C LEU A 475 -20.33 36.61 15.56
N TYR A 476 -19.28 36.74 16.36
CA TYR A 476 -18.38 35.63 16.68
C TYR A 476 -18.98 34.71 17.74
N LYS A 477 -19.06 33.43 17.41
CA LYS A 477 -19.59 32.34 18.23
C LYS A 477 -18.56 31.21 18.32
N CYS A 478 -18.70 30.31 19.29
CA CYS A 478 -17.92 29.08 19.31
C CYS A 478 -18.78 27.88 19.69
N THR A 479 -18.39 26.69 19.23
CA THR A 479 -19.13 25.44 19.45
C THR A 479 -19.25 25.06 20.92
N ARG A 480 -18.33 25.53 21.77
CA ARG A 480 -18.40 25.38 23.23
C ARG A 480 -19.68 25.98 23.84
N CYS A 481 -20.27 26.98 23.20
CA CYS A 481 -21.51 27.61 23.69
C CYS A 481 -22.77 26.81 23.34
N LEU A 482 -22.66 25.79 22.48
CA LEU A 482 -23.72 24.84 22.12
C LEU A 482 -23.32 23.42 22.58
N ASN A 483 -22.75 23.31 23.78
CA ASN A 483 -22.35 22.02 24.28
C ASN A 483 -23.57 21.30 24.86
N PRO A 484 -23.82 20.04 24.49
CA PRO A 484 -25.05 19.35 24.85
C PRO A 484 -25.27 19.27 26.39
N GLN A 485 -26.49 19.55 26.88
CA GLN A 485 -26.85 19.65 28.31
C GLN A 485 -27.97 18.67 28.66
N GLU A 486 -28.18 18.42 29.96
CA GLU A 486 -29.02 17.33 30.48
C GLU A 486 -30.48 17.28 29.98
N ASN A 487 -31.11 18.37 29.53
CA ASN A 487 -32.53 18.37 29.11
C ASN A 487 -32.89 19.47 28.10
N ASP A 488 -34.10 19.37 27.53
CA ASP A 488 -34.61 20.28 26.48
C ASP A 488 -34.61 21.76 26.93
N SER A 489 -34.95 22.05 28.19
CA SER A 489 -35.02 23.42 28.69
C SER A 489 -33.63 24.06 28.81
N CYS A 490 -32.65 23.29 29.28
CA CYS A 490 -31.26 23.72 29.36
C CYS A 490 -30.70 23.96 27.95
N MET A 491 -30.98 23.03 27.02
CA MET A 491 -30.58 23.16 25.62
C MET A 491 -31.18 24.36 24.92
N TYR A 492 -32.48 24.57 25.07
CA TYR A 492 -33.12 25.76 24.51
C TYR A 492 -32.51 27.05 25.08
N GLY A 493 -32.20 27.07 26.38
CA GLY A 493 -31.51 28.21 27.01
C GLY A 493 -30.15 28.50 26.40
N ASP A 494 -29.34 27.48 26.11
CA ASP A 494 -28.03 27.64 25.48
C ASP A 494 -28.13 28.01 24.01
N VAL A 495 -29.13 27.50 23.29
CA VAL A 495 -29.45 27.92 21.92
C VAL A 495 -29.85 29.40 21.87
N CYS A 496 -30.71 29.86 22.78
CA CYS A 496 -31.04 31.29 22.87
C CYS A 496 -29.80 32.13 23.19
N LYS A 497 -28.92 31.70 24.10
CA LYS A 497 -27.65 32.40 24.36
C LYS A 497 -26.74 32.41 23.13
N PHE A 498 -26.68 31.32 22.39
CA PHE A 498 -25.89 31.23 21.18
C PHE A 498 -26.39 32.20 20.10
N ILE A 499 -27.69 32.40 19.98
CA ILE A 499 -28.27 33.35 19.02
C ILE A 499 -28.13 34.79 19.54
N ASP A 500 -28.69 35.06 20.72
CA ASP A 500 -28.94 36.41 21.23
C ASP A 500 -27.76 37.02 21.98
N GLY A 501 -26.81 36.20 22.45
CA GLY A 501 -25.89 36.59 23.54
C GLY A 501 -24.39 36.50 23.26
N VAL A 502 -23.63 37.19 24.12
CA VAL A 502 -22.20 36.96 24.37
C VAL A 502 -22.11 35.75 25.29
N CYS A 503 -21.35 34.73 24.88
CA CYS A 503 -21.14 33.52 25.68
C CYS A 503 -20.60 33.90 27.07
N THR A 504 -21.26 33.49 28.16
CA THR A 504 -20.86 33.85 29.55
C THR A 504 -19.77 32.95 30.12
#